data_AF-A0A382JQH7-F1
#
_entry.id   AF-A0A382JQH7-F1
#
_cell.length_a   1.000
_cell.length_b   1.000
_cell.length_c   1.000
_cell.angle_alpha   90.00
_cell.angle_beta   90.00
_cell.angle_gamma   90.00
#
_symmetry.space_group_name_H-M   'P 1'
#
loop_
_entity.id
_entity.type
_entity.pdbx_description
1 polymer ?
#
loop_
_entity_poly.entity_id
_entity_poly.type
_entity_poly.pdbx_seq_one_letter_code
_entity_poly.pdbx_strand_id
1 'polypeptide(L)'
;MGSLLLKILYGTNKKDIRGRKHYRNMIQNNRSVILSVWHGQLLSIVHDLRNEPVNAVAGTHKDAEIISQIATKWGWHMMRG
;
A
#
# COMPACT_ATOMS: atom_id res chain seq x y z
N MET A 1 -0.50 -18.36 -4.56
CA MET A 1 -1.22 -18.77 -3.33
C MET A 1 -1.03 -17.80 -2.16
N GLY A 2 0.18 -17.49 -1.69
CA GLY A 2 0.38 -16.63 -0.51
C GLY A 2 -0.29 -15.24 -0.58
N SER A 3 -0.17 -14.53 -1.71
CA SER A 3 -0.82 -13.22 -1.88
C SER A 3 -2.35 -13.27 -1.78
N LEU A 4 -2.98 -14.36 -2.24
CA LEU A 4 -4.43 -14.54 -2.15
C LEU A 4 -4.85 -14.78 -0.69
N LEU A 5 -4.12 -15.63 0.03
CA LEU A 5 -4.36 -15.90 1.45
C LEU A 5 -4.23 -14.61 2.28
N LEU A 6 -3.20 -13.81 2.03
CA LEU A 6 -3.01 -12.51 2.67
C LEU A 6 -4.18 -11.56 2.34
N LYS A 7 -4.63 -11.50 1.09
CA LYS A 7 -5.77 -10.66 0.69
C LYS A 7 -7.07 -11.06 1.40
N ILE A 8 -7.30 -12.35 1.63
CA ILE A 8 -8.46 -12.84 2.39
C ILE A 8 -8.32 -12.48 3.88
N LEU A 9 -7.16 -12.73 4.48
CA LEU A 9 -6.89 -12.41 5.89
C LEU A 9 -7.10 -10.91 6.16
N TYR A 10 -6.43 -10.04 5.39
CA TYR A 10 -6.56 -8.60 5.55
C TYR A 10 -7.90 -8.04 5.05
N GLY A 11 -8.61 -8.76 4.18
CA GLY A 11 -9.93 -8.38 3.71
C GLY A 11 -11.03 -8.67 4.74
N THR A 12 -10.86 -9.70 5.57
CA THR A 12 -11.82 -10.11 6.60
C THR A 12 -11.58 -9.44 7.95
N ASN A 13 -10.38 -8.87 8.17
CA ASN A 13 -10.07 -8.12 9.38
C ASN A 13 -10.88 -6.82 9.49
N LYS A 14 -11.38 -6.51 10.69
CA LYS A 14 -11.90 -5.17 11.02
C LYS A 14 -10.74 -4.18 11.08
N LYS A 15 -10.95 -2.98 10.53
CA LYS A 15 -9.95 -1.91 10.49
C LYS A 15 -10.58 -0.61 10.96
N ASP A 16 -9.89 0.07 11.87
CA ASP A 16 -10.18 1.47 12.22
C ASP A 16 -9.09 2.34 11.57
N ILE A 17 -9.47 3.14 10.56
CA ILE A 17 -8.56 4.07 9.90
C ILE A 17 -8.96 5.49 10.27
N ARG A 18 -8.09 6.13 11.05
CA ARG A 18 -8.26 7.53 11.47
C ARG A 18 -7.54 8.46 10.50
N GLY A 19 -8.15 9.60 10.20
CA GLY A 19 -7.52 10.64 9.39
C GLY A 19 -7.52 10.43 7.86
N ARG A 20 -8.23 9.42 7.34
CA ARG A 20 -8.33 9.16 5.89
C ARG A 20 -8.78 10.37 5.06
N LYS A 21 -9.64 11.20 5.64
CA LYS A 21 -10.13 12.42 5.00
C LYS A 21 -9.03 13.42 4.65
N HIS A 22 -7.93 13.47 5.41
CA HIS A 22 -6.91 14.50 5.24
C HIS A 22 -6.16 14.30 3.93
N TYR A 23 -5.58 13.12 3.71
CA TYR A 23 -4.83 12.86 2.49
C TYR A 23 -5.74 12.82 1.26
N ARG A 24 -6.96 12.28 1.37
CA ARG A 24 -7.92 12.26 0.25
C ARG A 24 -8.32 13.67 -0.19
N ASN A 25 -8.58 14.56 0.76
CA ASN A 25 -8.90 15.95 0.45
C ASN A 25 -7.69 16.64 -0.21
N MET A 26 -6.47 16.37 0.25
CA MET A 26 -5.26 16.91 -0.43
C MET A 26 -5.16 16.43 -1.89
N ILE A 27 -5.36 15.14 -2.15
CA ILE A 27 -5.36 14.58 -3.51
C ILE A 27 -6.46 15.20 -4.37
N GLN A 28 -7.68 15.32 -3.84
CA GLN A 28 -8.81 15.95 -4.55
C GLN A 28 -8.56 17.44 -4.88
N ASN A 29 -7.75 18.13 -4.07
CA ASN A 29 -7.30 19.50 -4.32
C ASN A 29 -6.02 19.58 -5.18
N ASN A 30 -5.69 18.53 -5.94
CA ASN A 30 -4.50 18.44 -6.78
C ASN A 30 -3.17 18.66 -6.03
N ARG A 31 -3.10 18.29 -4.74
CA ARG A 31 -1.85 18.31 -3.97
C ARG A 31 -1.28 16.91 -3.82
N SER A 32 0.00 16.76 -4.16
CA SER A 32 0.74 15.52 -3.92
C SER A 32 0.87 15.23 -2.43
N VAL A 33 0.77 13.96 -2.05
CA VAL A 33 0.93 13.48 -0.68
C VAL A 33 1.99 12.39 -0.64
N ILE A 34 2.91 12.48 0.32
CA ILE A 34 3.84 11.40 0.64
C ILE A 34 3.32 10.67 1.87
N LEU A 35 3.15 9.35 1.74
CA LEU A 35 2.74 8.49 2.85
C LEU A 35 3.95 7.73 3.36
N SER A 36 4.39 8.08 4.57
CA SER A 36 5.47 7.38 5.27
C SER A 36 4.91 6.30 6.18
N VAL A 37 5.49 5.11 6.12
CA VAL A 37 5.01 3.94 6.86
C VAL A 37 6.16 3.22 7.55
N TRP A 38 5.88 2.68 8.74
CA TRP A 38 6.82 1.80 9.43
C TRP A 38 6.86 0.43 8.76
N HIS A 39 8.06 -0.11 8.58
CA HIS A 39 8.28 -1.40 7.91
C HIS A 39 7.42 -2.54 8.49
N GLY A 40 7.30 -2.62 9.83
CA GLY A 40 6.51 -3.65 10.50
C GLY A 40 4.99 -3.57 10.25
N GLN A 41 4.48 -2.47 9.68
CA GLN A 41 3.06 -2.28 9.36
C GLN A 41 2.80 -2.12 7.86
N LEU A 42 3.83 -2.28 7.03
CA LEU A 42 3.78 -2.01 5.59
C LEU A 42 2.67 -2.80 4.88
N LEU A 43 2.55 -4.11 5.16
CA LEU A 43 1.59 -4.97 4.48
C LEU A 43 0.13 -4.58 4.73
N SER A 44 -0.19 -4.15 5.96
CA SER A 44 -1.52 -3.65 6.32
C SER A 44 -1.89 -2.42 5.51
N ILE A 45 -0.94 -1.49 5.33
CA ILE A 45 -1.13 -0.27 4.54
C ILE A 45 -1.20 -0.57 3.05
N VAL A 46 -0.33 -1.46 2.55
CA VAL A 46 -0.32 -1.91 1.15
C VAL A 46 -1.68 -2.53 0.78
N HIS A 47 -2.25 -3.33 1.67
CA HIS A 47 -3.60 -3.85 1.47
C HIS A 47 -4.67 -2.77 1.59
N ASP A 48 -4.59 -1.89 2.59
CA ASP A 48 -5.61 -0.87 2.84
C ASP A 48 -5.75 0.13 1.68
N LEU A 49 -4.63 0.61 1.14
CA LEU A 49 -4.60 1.60 0.05
C LEU A 49 -4.59 0.98 -1.35
N ARG A 50 -4.81 -0.33 -1.49
CA ARG A 50 -4.76 -1.06 -2.78
C ARG A 50 -5.71 -0.55 -3.88
N ASN A 51 -6.74 0.21 -3.50
CA ASN A 51 -7.71 0.79 -4.43
C ASN A 51 -7.48 2.29 -4.67
N GLU A 52 -6.40 2.86 -4.13
CA GLU A 52 -6.00 4.26 -4.34
C GLU A 52 -4.92 4.31 -5.43
N PRO A 53 -4.84 5.39 -6.22
CA PRO A 53 -3.83 5.55 -7.27
C PRO A 53 -2.46 5.89 -6.67
N VAL A 54 -1.80 4.91 -6.05
CA VAL A 54 -0.52 5.09 -5.36
C VAL A 54 0.66 4.62 -6.20
N ASN A 55 1.64 5.52 -6.37
CA ASN A 55 2.96 5.21 -6.89
C ASN A 55 3.89 4.91 -5.72
N ALA A 56 4.58 3.77 -5.74
CA ALA A 56 5.51 3.38 -4.69
C ALA A 56 6.90 3.07 -5.27
N VAL A 57 7.95 3.49 -4.57
CA VAL A 57 9.33 3.24 -4.94
C VAL A 57 9.92 2.23 -3.98
N ALA A 58 10.56 1.19 -4.51
CA ALA A 58 11.24 0.17 -3.71
C ALA A 58 12.64 -0.09 -4.27
N GLY A 59 13.61 -0.26 -3.37
CA GLY A 59 14.98 -0.58 -3.72
C GLY A 59 15.16 -2.02 -4.24
N THR A 60 16.40 -2.35 -4.62
CA THR A 60 16.75 -3.64 -5.23
C THR A 60 16.94 -4.81 -4.25
N HIS A 61 16.76 -4.60 -2.94
CA HIS A 61 16.89 -5.67 -1.95
C HIS A 61 15.81 -6.76 -2.09
N LYS A 62 16.15 -7.98 -1.65
CA LYS A 62 15.33 -9.19 -1.83
C LYS A 62 13.99 -9.15 -1.08
N ASP A 63 13.97 -8.52 0.09
CA ASP A 63 12.75 -8.28 0.88
C ASP A 63 11.83 -7.25 0.21
N ALA A 64 12.43 -6.17 -0.31
CA ALA A 64 11.75 -5.15 -1.10
C ALA A 64 11.14 -5.74 -2.39
N GLU A 65 11.80 -6.72 -3.01
CA GLU A 65 11.27 -7.44 -4.17
C GLU A 65 9.99 -8.23 -3.85
N ILE A 66 9.97 -8.96 -2.73
CA ILE A 66 8.79 -9.75 -2.33
C ILE A 66 7.57 -8.85 -2.12
N ILE A 67 7.73 -7.75 -1.38
CA ILE A 67 6.62 -6.82 -1.14
C ILE A 67 6.20 -6.08 -2.42
N SER A 68 7.15 -5.75 -3.30
CA SER A 68 6.86 -5.12 -4.59
C SER A 68 5.98 -6.02 -5.45
N GLN A 69 6.28 -7.32 -5.54
CA GLN A 69 5.44 -8.25 -6.27
C GLN A 69 4.03 -8.39 -5.67
N ILE A 70 3.90 -8.34 -4.34
CA ILE A 70 2.59 -8.38 -3.67
C ILE A 70 1.80 -7.09 -3.97
N ALA A 71 2.45 -5.93 -3.85
CA ALA A 71 1.84 -4.63 -4.11
C ALA A 71 1.36 -4.51 -5.56
N THR A 72 2.20 -4.88 -6.54
CA THR A 72 1.81 -4.92 -7.96
C THR A 72 0.59 -5.82 -8.20
N LYS A 73 0.56 -7.02 -7.60
CA LYS A 73 -0.60 -7.92 -7.69
C LYS A 73 -1.88 -7.36 -7.06
N TRP A 74 -1.74 -6.40 -6.15
CA TRP A 74 -2.85 -5.74 -5.48
C TRP A 74 -3.26 -4.40 -6.12
N GLY A 75 -2.60 -3.98 -7.21
CA GLY A 75 -2.99 -2.80 -8.00
C GLY A 75 -2.10 -1.59 -7.81
N TRP A 76 -0.98 -1.71 -7.09
CA TRP A 76 -0.02 -0.63 -6.93
C TRP A 76 0.84 -0.45 -8.17
N HIS A 77 1.19 0.80 -8.48
CA HIS A 77 2.17 1.11 -9.51
C HIS A 77 3.56 1.21 -8.87
N MET A 78 4.32 0.11 -8.95
CA MET A 78 5.67 0.02 -8.39
C MET A 78 6.70 0.57 -9.37
N MET A 79 7.50 1.53 -8.91
CA MET A 79 8.69 2.02 -9.59
C MET A 79 9.93 1.36 -8.96
N ARG A 80 10.81 0.81 -9.80
CA ARG A 80 11.99 0.04 -9.40
C ARG A 80 13.26 0.88 -9.63
N GLY A 81 14.19 0.85 -8.68
CA GLY A 81 15.49 1.53 -8.74
C GLY A 81 16.51 0.93 -7.80
#